data_AF-A0A9X3J150-F1
#
_entry.id   AF-A0A9X3J150-F1
#
_cell.length_a   1.000
_cell.length_b   1.000
_cell.length_c   1.000
_cell.angle_alpha   90.00
_cell.angle_beta   90.00
_cell.angle_gamma   90.00
#
_symmetry.space_group_name_H-M   'P 1'
#
loop_
_entity.id
_entity.type
_entity.pdbx_description
1 polymer ?
#
loop_
_entity_poly.entity_id
_entity_poly.type
_entity_poly.pdbx_seq_one_letter_code
_entity_poly.pdbx_strand_id
1 'polypeptide(L)'
;MTGGLDQRQGDALTRRFALGRARVLAVGIDDYDRECGFEPLTTCRNDALGFADCFRDLPQLDAEPGTVKALVSKRGPTPSRGEIIKGLRELARSSVAGERLIFYFSGRGHRIAGDPHSYLVPQDAFADDEPSCLISVATVAEILSGARAEQKLVILDVGSAGVSREDLAAALRGAEDLALLASVGRGTTRSPNPQHSSFTAFLLPALRGEEPQALAERRLTVASLHGSLSAQLQRSARPILLESTGEAMVLADFSGPVLSPGALAVDGRLFEAVELSVGARQVAVKDILTELSRTHYSQAYLEARANAALGDYLEGEFGRTVSRLRARFKWASSAVSVEGCGLAFPDGHYSVSYAATEKTRGVLVEHLSLRPAWLDVPGLVFDLLDCLNLHPDRITFALREGCAPARSVAQLEARGWAITSDCRTGSRRRTATAR
;
A
#
# COMPACT_ATOMS: atom_id res chain seq x y z
N MET A 1 -23.88 19.41 -15.38
CA MET A 1 -22.80 19.36 -14.38
C MET A 1 -22.03 18.04 -14.48
N THR A 2 -21.42 17.73 -15.63
CA THR A 2 -20.74 16.44 -15.90
C THR A 2 -19.21 16.56 -16.05
N GLY A 3 -18.64 17.77 -16.00
CA GLY A 3 -17.22 18.01 -16.28
C GLY A 3 -16.21 17.65 -15.18
N GLY A 4 -16.65 17.34 -13.96
CA GLY A 4 -15.74 17.13 -12.81
C GLY A 4 -15.12 15.74 -12.70
N LEU A 5 -15.80 14.70 -13.19
CA LEU A 5 -15.32 13.30 -13.14
C LEU A 5 -14.26 13.05 -14.21
N ASP A 6 -14.43 13.64 -15.40
CA ASP A 6 -13.53 13.50 -16.53
C ASP A 6 -12.16 14.15 -16.26
N GLN A 7 -12.16 15.31 -15.58
CA GLN A 7 -10.93 16.02 -15.23
C GLN A 7 -10.10 15.27 -14.18
N ARG A 8 -10.73 14.63 -13.18
CA ARG A 8 -10.01 13.83 -12.17
C ARG A 8 -9.48 12.50 -12.74
N GLN A 9 -10.22 11.87 -13.65
CA GLN A 9 -9.74 10.70 -14.39
C GLN A 9 -8.59 11.08 -15.32
N GLY A 10 -8.70 12.23 -16.00
CA GLY A 10 -7.64 12.84 -16.79
C GLY A 10 -6.40 13.14 -15.97
N ASP A 11 -6.52 13.73 -14.79
CA ASP A 11 -5.40 14.01 -13.89
C ASP A 11 -4.73 12.71 -13.40
N ALA A 12 -5.52 11.68 -13.08
CA ALA A 12 -4.99 10.37 -12.65
C ALA A 12 -4.24 9.65 -13.79
N LEU A 13 -4.74 9.71 -15.02
CA LEU A 13 -4.06 9.18 -16.20
C LEU A 13 -2.78 9.98 -16.49
N THR A 14 -2.86 11.32 -16.47
CA THR A 14 -1.72 12.22 -16.69
C THR A 14 -0.62 12.00 -15.65
N ARG A 15 -0.99 11.73 -14.38
CA ARG A 15 -0.03 11.37 -13.32
C ARG A 15 0.71 10.07 -13.59
N ARG A 16 -0.01 9.06 -14.10
CA ARG A 16 0.61 7.78 -14.46
C ARG A 16 1.61 7.94 -15.60
N PHE A 17 1.29 8.78 -16.57
CA PHE A 17 2.23 9.17 -17.63
C PHE A 17 3.40 10.01 -17.11
N ALA A 18 3.21 10.80 -16.04
CA ALA A 18 4.28 11.63 -15.47
C ALA A 18 5.33 10.85 -14.67
N LEU A 19 5.00 9.65 -14.15
CA LEU A 19 5.97 8.77 -13.48
C LEU A 19 6.77 7.93 -14.48
N GLY A 20 6.11 7.45 -15.53
CA GLY A 20 6.67 6.43 -16.39
C GLY A 20 6.68 5.04 -15.74
N ARG A 21 6.46 4.01 -16.56
CA ARG A 21 6.47 2.62 -16.08
C ARG A 21 7.86 2.23 -15.58
N ALA A 22 7.92 1.56 -14.44
CA ALA A 22 9.17 1.06 -13.89
C ALA A 22 9.51 -0.34 -14.41
N ARG A 23 10.79 -0.56 -14.68
CA ARG A 23 11.37 -1.87 -15.01
C ARG A 23 12.51 -2.11 -14.04
N VAL A 24 12.50 -3.27 -13.40
CA VAL A 24 13.32 -3.51 -12.20
C VAL A 24 14.18 -4.76 -12.37
N LEU A 25 15.46 -4.62 -12.05
CA LEU A 25 16.35 -5.74 -11.78
C LEU A 25 16.86 -5.64 -10.34
N ALA A 26 16.47 -6.59 -9.50
CA ALA A 26 16.97 -6.71 -8.14
C ALA A 26 17.95 -7.89 -8.04
N VAL A 27 19.15 -7.64 -7.52
CA VAL A 27 20.22 -8.63 -7.35
C VAL A 27 20.54 -8.78 -5.88
N GLY A 28 20.58 -10.02 -5.39
CA GLY A 28 20.83 -10.32 -3.98
C GLY A 28 21.78 -11.50 -3.81
N ILE A 29 22.98 -11.25 -3.29
CA ILE A 29 24.06 -12.25 -3.26
C ILE A 29 24.51 -12.55 -1.83
N ASP A 30 24.28 -13.79 -1.40
CA ASP A 30 24.64 -14.29 -0.08
C ASP A 30 25.80 -15.29 -0.12
N ASP A 31 25.88 -16.08 -1.20
CA ASP A 31 26.60 -17.36 -1.21
C ASP A 31 27.89 -17.29 -2.02
N TYR A 32 28.84 -16.48 -1.56
CA TYR A 32 30.19 -16.37 -2.14
C TYR A 32 31.02 -17.63 -1.84
N ASP A 33 31.90 -17.99 -2.77
CA ASP A 33 32.92 -19.00 -2.49
C ASP A 33 33.86 -18.51 -1.38
N ARG A 34 34.27 -19.36 -0.45
CA ARG A 34 35.21 -18.95 0.60
C ARG A 34 36.62 -18.75 0.06
N GLU A 35 36.95 -19.37 -1.06
CA GLU A 35 38.28 -19.28 -1.67
C GLU A 35 38.49 -17.95 -2.43
N CYS A 36 37.41 -17.21 -2.75
CA CYS A 36 37.51 -15.97 -3.51
C CYS A 36 37.82 -14.71 -2.67
N GLY A 37 38.06 -14.86 -1.36
CA GLY A 37 38.36 -13.75 -0.45
C GLY A 37 37.15 -13.00 0.09
N PHE A 38 35.92 -13.41 -0.27
CA PHE A 38 34.68 -12.76 0.17
C PHE A 38 33.88 -13.65 1.13
N GLU A 39 33.64 -13.14 2.34
CA GLU A 39 32.83 -13.85 3.32
C GLU A 39 31.32 -13.85 2.94
N PRO A 40 30.64 -15.02 3.05
CA PRO A 40 29.20 -15.13 2.85
C PRO A 40 28.37 -14.12 3.65
N LEU A 41 27.22 -13.75 3.08
CA LEU A 41 26.20 -12.90 3.70
C LEU A 41 24.92 -13.72 3.94
N THR A 42 23.95 -13.14 4.67
CA THR A 42 22.76 -13.88 5.10
C THR A 42 21.42 -13.18 4.79
N THR A 43 21.44 -11.94 4.33
CA THR A 43 20.23 -11.13 4.14
C THR A 43 20.01 -10.67 2.71
N CYS A 44 21.04 -10.63 1.87
CA CYS A 44 21.02 -9.98 0.57
C CYS A 44 20.00 -10.60 -0.39
N ARG A 45 19.81 -11.93 -0.33
CA ARG A 45 18.72 -12.59 -1.06
C ARG A 45 17.36 -12.06 -0.66
N ASN A 46 17.09 -11.97 0.64
CA ASN A 46 15.79 -11.51 1.14
C ASN A 46 15.59 -10.03 0.84
N ASP A 47 16.66 -9.25 0.89
CA ASP A 47 16.67 -7.83 0.54
C ASP A 47 16.22 -7.61 -0.91
N ALA A 48 16.84 -8.31 -1.86
CA ALA A 48 16.46 -8.24 -3.27
C ALA A 48 15.05 -8.77 -3.56
N LEU A 49 14.63 -9.84 -2.87
CA LEU A 49 13.26 -10.35 -3.00
C LEU A 49 12.23 -9.35 -2.46
N GLY A 50 12.44 -8.82 -1.25
CA GLY A 50 11.54 -7.84 -0.63
C GLY A 50 11.44 -6.55 -1.45
N PHE A 51 12.55 -6.10 -2.03
CA PHE A 51 12.57 -4.96 -2.95
C PHE A 51 11.75 -5.25 -4.21
N ALA A 52 12.00 -6.39 -4.86
CA ALA A 52 11.25 -6.79 -6.05
C ALA A 52 9.75 -6.99 -5.77
N ASP A 53 9.40 -7.55 -4.62
CA ASP A 53 8.00 -7.76 -4.22
C ASP A 53 7.29 -6.42 -4.04
N CYS A 54 7.94 -5.38 -3.50
CA CYS A 54 7.35 -4.04 -3.44
C CYS A 54 6.93 -3.57 -4.84
N PHE A 55 7.79 -3.68 -5.85
CA PHE A 55 7.47 -3.27 -7.22
C PHE A 55 6.37 -4.13 -7.88
N ARG A 56 6.28 -5.42 -7.56
CA ARG A 56 5.21 -6.29 -8.07
C ARG A 56 3.86 -6.00 -7.44
N ASP A 57 3.87 -5.73 -6.13
CA ASP A 57 2.66 -5.73 -5.31
C ASP A 57 2.05 -4.33 -5.16
N LEU A 58 2.84 -3.27 -5.32
CA LEU A 58 2.41 -1.89 -5.13
C LEU A 58 2.16 -1.19 -6.47
N PRO A 59 0.89 -0.91 -6.83
CA PRO A 59 0.56 -0.14 -8.03
C PRO A 59 1.18 1.27 -8.04
N GLN A 60 1.48 1.82 -6.87
CA GLN A 60 2.02 3.18 -6.72
C GLN A 60 3.45 3.30 -7.25
N LEU A 61 4.17 2.18 -7.37
CA LEU A 61 5.51 2.12 -7.99
C LEU A 61 5.44 1.97 -9.52
N ASP A 62 4.26 1.77 -10.10
CA ASP A 62 3.96 1.62 -11.54
C ASP A 62 4.90 0.68 -12.30
N ALA A 63 5.24 -0.46 -11.70
CA ALA A 63 5.92 -1.55 -12.40
C ALA A 63 4.92 -2.61 -12.86
N GLU A 64 5.16 -3.14 -14.06
CA GLU A 64 4.43 -4.31 -14.55
C GLU A 64 5.07 -5.57 -13.94
N PRO A 65 4.31 -6.52 -13.36
CA PRO A 65 4.90 -7.67 -12.69
C PRO A 65 5.89 -8.48 -13.56
N GLY A 66 5.66 -8.54 -14.87
CA GLY A 66 6.55 -9.21 -15.83
C GLY A 66 7.87 -8.48 -16.11
N THR A 67 7.99 -7.20 -15.76
CA THR A 67 9.22 -6.40 -15.93
C THR A 67 10.07 -6.33 -14.65
N VAL A 68 9.64 -7.00 -13.57
CA VAL A 68 10.34 -7.05 -12.28
C VAL A 68 11.08 -8.37 -12.11
N LYS A 69 12.38 -8.36 -12.39
CA LYS A 69 13.26 -9.53 -12.27
C LYS A 69 14.04 -9.50 -10.95
N ALA A 70 14.18 -10.67 -10.33
CA ALA A 70 15.05 -10.87 -9.18
C ALA A 70 16.06 -11.98 -9.49
N LEU A 71 17.35 -11.69 -9.32
CA LEU A 71 18.46 -12.63 -9.50
C LEU A 71 19.15 -12.82 -8.15
N VAL A 72 18.97 -13.97 -7.52
CA VAL A 72 19.38 -14.19 -6.13
C VAL A 72 20.07 -15.53 -5.93
N SER A 73 20.97 -15.60 -4.94
CA SER A 73 21.61 -16.86 -4.57
C SER A 73 20.59 -17.97 -4.29
N LYS A 74 20.92 -19.21 -4.67
CA LYS A 74 20.14 -20.43 -4.38
C LYS A 74 18.74 -20.49 -5.00
N ARG A 75 18.41 -19.63 -5.98
CA ARG A 75 17.13 -19.68 -6.71
C ARG A 75 17.28 -19.24 -8.17
N GLY A 76 16.99 -20.16 -9.10
CA GLY A 76 17.08 -19.87 -10.54
C GLY A 76 18.53 -19.76 -11.01
N PRO A 77 18.81 -18.96 -12.06
CA PRO A 77 20.18 -18.68 -12.47
C PRO A 77 20.97 -18.04 -11.31
N THR A 78 22.19 -18.51 -11.08
CA THR A 78 23.10 -17.91 -10.11
C THR A 78 23.38 -16.45 -10.49
N PRO A 79 23.43 -15.50 -9.53
CA PRO A 79 23.86 -14.11 -9.77
C PRO A 79 25.36 -14.02 -10.10
N SER A 80 25.75 -14.65 -11.20
CA SER A 80 27.08 -14.59 -11.78
C SER A 80 27.31 -13.25 -12.46
N ARG A 81 28.57 -12.93 -12.73
CA ARG A 81 28.95 -11.74 -13.49
C ARG A 81 28.22 -11.68 -14.83
N GLY A 82 28.21 -12.82 -15.53
CA GLY A 82 27.56 -12.97 -16.82
C GLY A 82 26.05 -12.70 -16.75
N GLU A 83 25.35 -13.31 -15.80
CA GLU A 83 23.89 -13.17 -15.67
C GLU A 83 23.48 -11.76 -15.19
N ILE A 84 24.26 -11.12 -14.31
CA ILE A 84 24.00 -9.73 -13.89
C ILE A 84 24.15 -8.78 -15.08
N ILE A 85 25.26 -8.86 -15.83
CA ILE A 85 25.51 -8.01 -17.00
C ILE A 85 24.44 -8.25 -18.09
N LYS A 86 24.09 -9.50 -18.33
CA LYS A 86 23.00 -9.87 -19.25
C LYS A 86 21.67 -9.26 -18.79
N GLY A 87 21.33 -9.35 -17.51
CA GLY A 87 20.14 -8.75 -16.92
C GLY A 87 20.10 -7.22 -17.10
N LEU A 88 21.21 -6.53 -16.83
CA LEU A 88 21.34 -5.08 -17.03
C LEU A 88 21.16 -4.69 -18.50
N ARG A 89 21.79 -5.43 -19.43
CA ARG A 89 21.66 -5.18 -20.87
C ARG A 89 20.26 -5.50 -21.39
N GLU A 90 19.59 -6.52 -20.85
CA GLU A 90 18.18 -6.79 -21.16
C GLU A 90 17.30 -5.65 -20.66
N LEU A 91 17.49 -5.21 -19.41
CA LEU A 91 16.77 -4.09 -18.80
C LEU A 91 16.91 -2.82 -19.65
N ALA A 92 18.14 -2.45 -20.01
CA ALA A 92 18.44 -1.29 -20.85
C ALA A 92 17.82 -1.39 -22.25
N ARG A 93 18.06 -2.49 -22.98
CA ARG A 93 17.62 -2.67 -24.38
C ARG A 93 16.10 -2.70 -24.56
N SER A 94 15.38 -3.20 -23.57
CA SER A 94 13.93 -3.35 -23.67
C SER A 94 13.16 -2.17 -23.08
N SER A 95 13.87 -1.12 -22.64
CA SER A 95 13.25 0.14 -22.21
C SER A 95 12.82 1.00 -23.39
N VAL A 96 11.80 1.81 -23.17
CA VAL A 96 11.36 2.85 -24.11
C VAL A 96 11.38 4.24 -23.45
N ALA A 97 11.25 5.29 -24.26
CA ALA A 97 11.13 6.67 -23.75
C ALA A 97 9.91 6.79 -22.82
N GLY A 98 10.02 7.64 -21.80
CA GLY A 98 9.02 7.78 -20.74
C GLY A 98 8.99 6.64 -19.72
N GLU A 99 9.91 5.66 -19.75
CA GLU A 99 10.03 4.64 -18.70
C GLU A 99 11.14 4.96 -17.70
N ARG A 100 11.11 4.24 -16.57
CA ARG A 100 12.13 4.27 -15.53
C ARG A 100 12.84 2.93 -15.44
N LEU A 101 14.16 2.95 -15.35
CA LEU A 101 14.97 1.78 -15.04
C LEU A 101 15.44 1.81 -13.60
N ILE A 102 15.28 0.69 -12.91
CA ILE A 102 15.68 0.56 -11.51
C ILE A 102 16.56 -0.67 -11.38
N PHE A 103 17.80 -0.46 -10.99
CA PHE A 103 18.74 -1.50 -10.64
C PHE A 103 18.99 -1.46 -9.13
N TYR A 104 18.65 -2.55 -8.45
CA TYR A 104 18.90 -2.72 -7.03
C TYR A 104 19.92 -3.84 -6.85
N PHE A 105 20.97 -3.58 -6.07
CA PHE A 105 21.99 -4.58 -5.74
C PHE A 105 22.19 -4.63 -4.23
N SER A 106 22.03 -5.82 -3.64
CA SER A 106 22.41 -6.12 -2.26
C SER A 106 23.48 -7.21 -2.25
N GLY A 107 24.63 -6.92 -1.65
CA GLY A 107 25.78 -7.82 -1.66
C GLY A 107 27.05 -7.14 -1.16
N ARG A 108 28.21 -7.59 -1.65
CA ARG A 108 29.50 -6.98 -1.34
C ARG A 108 29.86 -5.90 -2.35
N GLY A 109 30.31 -4.76 -1.84
CA GLY A 109 31.18 -3.85 -2.57
C GLY A 109 32.65 -4.26 -2.40
N HIS A 110 33.48 -3.91 -3.37
CA HIS A 110 34.93 -4.14 -3.29
C HIS A 110 35.72 -3.04 -3.99
N ARG A 111 36.92 -2.79 -3.49
CA ARG A 111 37.90 -1.88 -4.10
C ARG A 111 39.25 -2.57 -4.16
N ILE A 112 39.79 -2.67 -5.36
CA ILE A 112 41.12 -3.23 -5.61
C ILE A 112 42.16 -2.14 -5.31
N ALA A 113 43.24 -2.51 -4.63
CA ALA A 113 44.31 -1.58 -4.29
C ALA A 113 44.98 -1.02 -5.55
N GLY A 114 45.06 0.31 -5.65
CA GLY A 114 45.63 1.01 -6.82
C GLY A 114 44.67 1.17 -8.00
N ASP A 115 43.48 0.58 -7.94
CA ASP A 115 42.43 0.75 -8.95
C ASP A 115 41.50 1.92 -8.58
N PRO A 116 41.17 2.82 -9.53
CA PRO A 116 40.26 3.94 -9.30
C PRO A 116 38.77 3.56 -9.25
N HIS A 117 38.41 2.32 -9.52
CA HIS A 117 37.02 1.88 -9.63
C HIS A 117 36.52 1.21 -8.35
N SER A 118 35.23 1.42 -8.08
CA SER A 118 34.45 0.63 -7.13
C SER A 118 33.75 -0.51 -7.86
N TYR A 119 33.75 -1.68 -7.25
CA TYR A 119 33.24 -2.92 -7.83
C TYR A 119 32.10 -3.50 -7.01
N LEU A 120 31.14 -4.11 -7.72
CA LEU A 120 30.16 -5.04 -7.18
C LEU A 120 30.72 -6.45 -7.34
N VAL A 121 30.59 -7.28 -6.31
CA VAL A 121 31.11 -8.66 -6.30
C VAL A 121 30.02 -9.63 -6.74
N PRO A 122 30.13 -10.28 -7.91
CA PRO A 122 29.21 -11.34 -8.32
C PRO A 122 29.44 -12.62 -7.52
N GLN A 123 28.48 -13.56 -7.58
CA GLN A 123 28.60 -14.81 -6.82
C GLN A 123 29.73 -15.72 -7.34
N ASP A 124 30.07 -15.63 -8.62
CA ASP A 124 31.14 -16.39 -9.28
C ASP A 124 32.48 -15.66 -9.31
N ALA A 125 32.66 -14.62 -8.49
CA ALA A 125 33.98 -14.04 -8.27
C ALA A 125 34.92 -15.13 -7.74
N PHE A 126 36.13 -15.21 -8.29
CA PHE A 126 37.12 -16.23 -7.92
C PHE A 126 38.37 -15.64 -7.26
N ALA A 127 38.57 -14.32 -7.32
CA ALA A 127 39.62 -13.60 -6.63
C ALA A 127 39.17 -12.17 -6.32
N ASP A 128 39.65 -11.57 -5.23
CA ASP A 128 39.32 -10.21 -4.83
C ASP A 128 40.20 -9.15 -5.52
N ASP A 129 41.35 -9.54 -6.05
CA ASP A 129 42.30 -8.68 -6.76
C ASP A 129 42.22 -8.74 -8.29
N GLU A 130 41.29 -9.53 -8.85
CA GLU A 130 41.12 -9.73 -10.30
C GLU A 130 39.89 -8.95 -10.83
N PRO A 131 40.07 -7.78 -11.50
CA PRO A 131 38.96 -6.96 -11.96
C PRO A 131 38.01 -7.68 -12.93
N SER A 132 38.50 -8.66 -13.69
CA SER A 132 37.71 -9.33 -14.73
C SER A 132 36.58 -10.21 -14.18
N CYS A 133 36.67 -10.67 -12.92
CA CYS A 133 35.59 -11.40 -12.25
C CYS A 133 34.62 -10.50 -11.48
N LEU A 134 34.88 -9.20 -11.42
CA LEU A 134 34.04 -8.21 -10.75
C LEU A 134 33.22 -7.37 -11.75
N ILE A 135 32.29 -6.55 -11.24
CA ILE A 135 31.53 -5.59 -12.05
C ILE A 135 31.80 -4.19 -11.55
N SER A 136 32.50 -3.37 -12.34
CA SER A 136 32.68 -1.96 -11.96
C SER A 136 31.34 -1.22 -11.96
N VAL A 137 31.16 -0.29 -11.02
CA VAL A 137 29.96 0.58 -10.99
C VAL A 137 29.90 1.44 -12.26
N ALA A 138 31.05 1.80 -12.84
CA ALA A 138 31.13 2.49 -14.12
C ALA A 138 30.52 1.66 -15.27
N THR A 139 30.75 0.34 -15.31
CA THR A 139 30.12 -0.55 -16.29
C THR A 139 28.59 -0.58 -16.12
N VAL A 140 28.09 -0.57 -14.88
CA VAL A 140 26.65 -0.48 -14.62
C VAL A 140 26.08 0.84 -15.15
N ALA A 141 26.73 1.96 -14.81
CA ALA A 141 26.33 3.29 -15.26
C ALA A 141 26.36 3.41 -16.78
N GLU A 142 27.40 2.90 -17.45
CA GLU A 142 27.53 2.86 -18.91
C GLU A 142 26.36 2.10 -19.56
N ILE A 143 26.05 0.89 -19.09
CA ILE A 143 24.95 0.08 -19.64
C ILE A 143 23.61 0.80 -19.49
N LEU A 144 23.34 1.40 -18.33
CA LEU A 144 22.07 2.09 -18.07
C LEU A 144 21.98 3.44 -18.79
N SER A 145 23.08 4.15 -18.97
CA SER A 145 23.13 5.41 -19.73
C SER A 145 22.83 5.19 -21.21
N GLY A 146 23.15 4.02 -21.76
CA GLY A 146 22.78 3.64 -23.12
C GLY A 146 21.29 3.28 -23.31
N ALA A 147 20.48 3.30 -22.25
CA ALA A 147 19.06 2.97 -22.31
C ALA A 147 18.21 4.15 -22.79
N ARG A 148 17.04 3.85 -23.38
CA ARG A 148 16.07 4.86 -23.85
C ARG A 148 15.17 5.43 -22.75
N ALA A 149 15.16 4.79 -21.58
CA ALA A 149 14.42 5.27 -20.42
C ALA A 149 14.82 6.69 -20.05
N GLU A 150 13.86 7.50 -19.63
CA GLU A 150 14.08 8.90 -19.24
C GLU A 150 14.72 9.00 -17.86
N GLN A 151 14.50 8.03 -16.98
CA GLN A 151 15.07 8.06 -15.64
C GLN A 151 15.69 6.71 -15.30
N LYS A 152 16.87 6.72 -14.70
CA LYS A 152 17.59 5.53 -14.26
C LYS A 152 17.97 5.70 -12.80
N LEU A 153 17.64 4.71 -11.97
CA LEU A 153 18.03 4.67 -10.57
C LEU A 153 18.86 3.43 -10.29
N VAL A 154 20.01 3.64 -9.67
CA VAL A 154 20.86 2.58 -9.10
C VAL A 154 20.80 2.67 -7.58
N ILE A 155 20.38 1.59 -6.93
CA ILE A 155 20.37 1.47 -5.47
C ILE A 155 21.37 0.39 -5.06
N LEU A 156 22.38 0.76 -4.27
CA LEU A 156 23.46 -0.13 -3.84
C LEU A 156 23.42 -0.33 -2.32
N ASP A 157 23.07 -1.54 -1.89
CA ASP A 157 23.15 -2.02 -0.52
C ASP A 157 24.39 -2.90 -0.36
N VAL A 158 25.55 -2.25 -0.36
CA VAL A 158 26.88 -2.89 -0.49
C VAL A 158 27.71 -2.85 0.80
N GLY A 159 27.18 -2.23 1.86
CA GLY A 159 27.86 -2.09 3.14
C GLY A 159 29.13 -1.23 3.09
N SER A 160 30.03 -1.45 4.05
CA SER A 160 31.18 -0.57 4.32
C SER A 160 32.45 -0.86 3.53
N ALA A 161 32.52 -2.01 2.88
CA ALA A 161 33.73 -2.45 2.20
C ALA A 161 33.65 -2.01 0.74
N GLY A 162 34.59 -1.17 0.30
CA GLY A 162 34.94 -1.09 -1.12
C GLY A 162 34.22 -0.06 -1.99
N VAL A 163 33.38 0.82 -1.45
CA VAL A 163 32.75 1.89 -2.26
C VAL A 163 32.96 3.26 -1.60
N SER A 164 33.54 4.20 -2.35
CA SER A 164 33.74 5.58 -1.90
C SER A 164 32.84 6.55 -2.68
N ARG A 165 32.56 7.72 -2.09
CA ARG A 165 31.74 8.75 -2.74
C ARG A 165 32.39 9.23 -4.03
N GLU A 166 33.70 9.39 -4.00
CA GLU A 166 34.52 9.89 -5.10
C GLU A 166 34.48 8.92 -6.29
N ASP A 167 34.65 7.62 -6.04
CA ASP A 167 34.63 6.60 -7.08
C ASP A 167 33.21 6.46 -7.69
N LEU A 168 32.16 6.53 -6.86
CA LEU A 168 30.77 6.54 -7.33
C LEU A 168 30.48 7.78 -8.18
N ALA A 169 30.92 8.97 -7.75
CA ALA A 169 30.75 10.20 -8.52
C ALA A 169 31.52 10.17 -9.84
N ALA A 170 32.71 9.55 -9.85
CA ALA A 170 33.47 9.32 -11.07
C ALA A 170 32.74 8.36 -12.03
N ALA A 171 32.14 7.29 -11.51
CA ALA A 171 31.38 6.31 -12.30
C ALA A 171 30.12 6.91 -12.97
N LEU A 172 29.52 7.94 -12.36
CA LEU A 172 28.36 8.64 -12.91
C LEU A 172 28.72 9.81 -13.83
N ARG A 173 30.00 10.12 -14.00
CA ARG A 173 30.43 11.27 -14.79
C ARG A 173 30.04 11.07 -16.26
N GLY A 174 29.19 11.96 -16.78
CA GLY A 174 28.68 11.89 -18.16
C GLY A 174 27.50 10.94 -18.33
N ALA A 175 27.02 10.30 -17.26
CA ALA A 175 25.74 9.61 -17.27
C ALA A 175 24.61 10.64 -17.15
N GLU A 176 23.74 10.70 -18.14
CA GLU A 176 22.54 11.55 -18.12
C GLU A 176 21.36 10.77 -17.55
N ASP A 177 20.53 11.48 -16.79
CA ASP A 177 19.32 10.97 -16.17
C ASP A 177 19.47 9.79 -15.21
N LEU A 178 20.65 9.67 -14.62
CA LEU A 178 21.02 8.62 -13.69
C LEU A 178 21.13 9.18 -12.26
N ALA A 179 20.38 8.58 -11.35
CA ALA A 179 20.54 8.77 -9.91
C ALA A 179 21.14 7.51 -9.28
N LEU A 180 21.94 7.69 -8.24
CA LEU A 180 22.56 6.62 -7.48
C LEU A 180 22.36 6.87 -5.98
N LEU A 181 21.75 5.89 -5.32
CA LEU A 181 21.56 5.84 -3.87
C LEU A 181 22.33 4.65 -3.32
N ALA A 182 23.38 4.90 -2.53
CA ALA A 182 24.21 3.83 -1.97
C ALA A 182 24.23 3.86 -0.45
N SER A 183 24.06 2.70 0.18
CA SER A 183 24.45 2.49 1.57
C SER A 183 25.97 2.64 1.66
N VAL A 184 26.45 3.48 2.57
CA VAL A 184 27.89 3.51 2.91
C VAL A 184 28.07 3.45 4.40
N GLY A 185 29.13 2.76 4.82
CA GLY A 185 29.67 2.86 6.17
C GLY A 185 29.48 1.64 7.05
N ARG A 186 30.29 1.60 8.13
CA ARG A 186 30.36 0.50 9.08
C ARG A 186 29.20 0.60 10.08
N GLY A 187 28.04 0.10 9.67
CA GLY A 187 26.94 -0.12 10.60
C GLY A 187 27.25 -1.31 11.50
N THR A 188 27.63 -1.08 12.76
CA THR A 188 27.53 -2.12 13.80
C THR A 188 26.10 -2.27 14.30
N THR A 189 25.21 -1.37 13.86
CA THR A 189 23.80 -1.38 14.22
C THR A 189 23.14 -2.62 13.65
N ARG A 190 22.64 -3.46 14.56
CA ARG A 190 21.79 -4.58 14.22
C ARG A 190 20.55 -4.07 13.46
N SER A 191 20.24 -4.72 12.34
CA SER A 191 19.03 -4.43 11.58
C SER A 191 17.79 -4.55 12.48
N PRO A 192 16.80 -3.64 12.37
CA PRO A 192 15.54 -3.76 13.09
C PRO A 192 14.74 -4.99 12.64
N ASN A 193 15.01 -5.53 11.45
CA ASN A 193 14.46 -6.79 10.96
C ASN A 193 15.60 -7.77 10.64
N PRO A 194 15.76 -8.89 11.37
CA PRO A 194 16.87 -9.81 11.17
C PRO A 194 16.85 -10.52 9.80
N GLN A 195 15.76 -10.44 9.04
CA GLN A 195 15.67 -10.99 7.68
C GLN A 195 16.29 -10.09 6.62
N HIS A 196 16.56 -8.82 6.95
CA HIS A 196 17.01 -7.80 6.02
C HIS A 196 18.26 -7.08 6.51
N SER A 197 19.06 -6.54 5.59
CA SER A 197 20.12 -5.61 5.94
C SER A 197 19.53 -4.37 6.65
N SER A 198 20.35 -3.66 7.43
CA SER A 198 19.87 -2.45 8.12
C SER A 198 19.40 -1.38 7.13
N PHE A 199 20.04 -1.24 5.98
CA PHE A 199 19.62 -0.29 4.94
C PHE A 199 18.28 -0.71 4.33
N THR A 200 18.15 -1.97 3.95
CA THR A 200 16.94 -2.49 3.30
C THR A 200 15.75 -2.55 4.25
N ALA A 201 15.98 -2.84 5.53
CA ALA A 201 14.93 -2.84 6.55
C ALA A 201 14.22 -1.48 6.72
N PHE A 202 14.91 -0.36 6.44
CA PHE A 202 14.29 0.98 6.40
C PHE A 202 13.82 1.39 5.01
N LEU A 203 14.46 0.89 3.95
CA LEU A 203 14.05 1.14 2.56
C LEU A 203 12.66 0.56 2.25
N LEU A 204 12.37 -0.68 2.68
CA LEU A 204 11.13 -1.35 2.32
C LEU A 204 9.87 -0.63 2.87
N PRO A 205 9.80 -0.23 4.17
CA PRO A 205 8.68 0.57 4.67
C PRO A 205 8.51 1.90 3.92
N ALA A 206 9.61 2.58 3.59
CA ALA A 206 9.57 3.82 2.81
C ALA A 206 9.00 3.61 1.40
N LEU A 207 9.41 2.55 0.70
CA LEU A 207 8.85 2.16 -0.61
C LEU A 207 7.36 1.81 -0.54
N ARG A 208 6.90 1.27 0.59
CA ARG A 208 5.48 0.96 0.85
C ARG A 208 4.66 2.18 1.25
N GLY A 209 5.28 3.33 1.49
CA GLY A 209 4.59 4.52 1.99
C GLY A 209 4.18 4.41 3.45
N GLU A 210 4.74 3.45 4.20
CA GLU A 210 4.52 3.25 5.64
C GLU A 210 5.24 4.33 6.47
N GLU A 211 6.19 5.04 5.87
CA GLU A 211 6.99 6.09 6.50
C GLU A 211 6.55 7.49 6.00
N PRO A 212 5.70 8.23 6.73
CA PRO A 212 5.20 9.52 6.29
C PRO A 212 6.32 10.54 6.05
N GLN A 213 7.42 10.45 6.80
CA GLN A 213 8.58 11.33 6.67
C GLN A 213 9.35 11.11 5.36
N ALA A 214 9.18 9.96 4.71
CA ALA A 214 9.76 9.67 3.40
C ALA A 214 8.94 10.27 2.24
N LEU A 215 7.73 10.78 2.50
CA LEU A 215 6.82 11.27 1.47
C LEU A 215 6.76 12.79 1.42
N ALA A 216 7.11 13.37 0.27
CA ALA A 216 6.87 14.79 -0.03
C ALA A 216 5.53 14.89 -0.76
N GLU A 217 4.54 15.57 -0.17
CA GLU A 217 3.20 15.71 -0.77
C GLU A 217 2.55 14.36 -1.15
N ARG A 218 2.78 13.31 -0.34
CA ARG A 218 2.36 11.92 -0.61
C ARG A 218 3.03 11.28 -1.83
N ARG A 219 4.17 11.80 -2.27
CA ARG A 219 5.02 11.20 -3.29
C ARG A 219 6.33 10.79 -2.67
N LEU A 220 6.79 9.60 -3.02
CA LEU A 220 8.13 9.16 -2.68
C LEU A 220 9.06 9.60 -3.79
N THR A 221 9.96 10.54 -3.50
CA THR A 221 11.03 10.96 -4.41
C THR A 221 12.34 10.34 -3.98
N VAL A 222 13.33 10.27 -4.87
CA VAL A 222 14.68 9.81 -4.50
C VAL A 222 15.27 10.69 -3.38
N ALA A 223 15.08 12.00 -3.46
CA ALA A 223 15.52 12.95 -2.44
C ALA A 223 14.83 12.75 -1.08
N SER A 224 13.49 12.60 -1.07
CA SER A 224 12.74 12.37 0.18
C SER A 224 13.05 11.00 0.81
N LEU A 225 13.26 9.98 -0.03
CA LEU A 225 13.75 8.67 0.39
C LEU A 225 15.13 8.79 1.04
N HIS A 226 16.08 9.46 0.39
CA HIS A 226 17.42 9.70 0.94
C HIS A 226 17.37 10.44 2.29
N GLY A 227 16.54 11.46 2.40
CA GLY A 227 16.33 12.22 3.64
C GLY A 227 15.84 11.34 4.78
N SER A 228 14.82 10.52 4.53
CA SER A 228 14.27 9.59 5.52
C SER A 228 15.31 8.54 5.95
N LEU A 229 15.97 7.88 5.00
CA LEU A 229 17.02 6.90 5.30
C LEU A 229 18.18 7.52 6.09
N SER A 230 18.59 8.74 5.74
CA SER A 230 19.64 9.48 6.46
C SER A 230 19.27 9.87 7.89
N ALA A 231 17.98 10.01 8.18
CA ALA A 231 17.48 10.30 9.52
C ALA A 231 17.40 9.05 10.40
N GLN A 232 17.07 7.89 9.81
CA GLN A 232 16.90 6.63 10.53
C GLN A 232 18.22 5.87 10.73
N LEU A 233 19.14 5.98 9.77
CA LEU A 233 20.47 5.37 9.86
C LEU A 233 21.40 6.22 10.73
N GLN A 234 22.30 5.54 11.47
CA GLN A 234 23.33 6.22 12.25
C GLN A 234 24.19 7.12 11.37
N ARG A 235 24.80 8.17 11.96
CA ARG A 235 25.66 9.12 11.23
C ARG A 235 26.76 8.44 10.40
N SER A 236 27.32 7.34 10.90
CA SER A 236 28.36 6.55 10.23
C SER A 236 27.86 5.65 9.09
N ALA A 237 26.55 5.51 8.93
CA ALA A 237 25.88 4.66 7.95
C ALA A 237 24.95 5.47 7.01
N ARG A 238 25.15 6.80 6.93
CA ARG A 238 24.30 7.67 6.11
C ARG A 238 24.48 7.34 4.62
N PRO A 239 23.38 7.13 3.88
CA PRO A 239 23.49 6.82 2.47
C PRO A 239 24.04 8.01 1.68
N ILE A 240 24.73 7.70 0.60
CA ILE A 240 25.14 8.66 -0.42
C ILE A 240 24.04 8.73 -1.47
N LEU A 241 23.65 9.96 -1.82
CA LEU A 241 22.86 10.25 -3.01
C LEU A 241 23.72 11.06 -3.99
N LEU A 242 23.77 10.60 -5.23
CA LEU A 242 24.37 11.30 -6.36
C LEU A 242 23.32 11.36 -7.48
N GLU A 243 23.09 12.55 -8.02
CA GLU A 243 22.09 12.78 -9.08
C GLU A 243 22.76 13.54 -10.22
N SER A 244 22.46 13.13 -11.44
CA SER A 244 22.86 13.86 -12.66
C SER A 244 21.73 14.74 -13.21
N THR A 245 20.50 14.61 -12.70
CA THR A 245 19.32 15.38 -13.12
C THR A 245 19.08 16.60 -12.25
N GLY A 246 18.56 17.68 -12.86
CA GLY A 246 17.95 18.79 -12.12
C GLY A 246 16.50 18.51 -11.71
N GLU A 247 15.84 17.55 -12.34
CA GLU A 247 14.45 17.19 -12.04
C GLU A 247 14.36 16.15 -10.92
N ALA A 248 13.34 16.31 -10.07
CA ALA A 248 13.09 15.38 -8.97
C ALA A 248 12.56 14.04 -9.50
N MET A 249 13.33 12.97 -9.31
CA MET A 249 12.91 11.62 -9.66
C MET A 249 11.87 11.09 -8.67
N VAL A 250 10.66 10.82 -9.16
CA VAL A 250 9.57 10.26 -8.36
C VAL A 250 9.56 8.74 -8.48
N LEU A 251 9.63 8.06 -7.34
CA LEU A 251 9.63 6.60 -7.25
C LEU A 251 8.22 6.04 -7.12
N ALA A 252 7.40 6.64 -6.26
CA ALA A 252 6.03 6.23 -6.02
C ALA A 252 5.09 7.42 -5.85
N ASP A 253 3.84 7.27 -6.27
CA ASP A 253 2.78 8.27 -6.05
C ASP A 253 1.61 7.70 -5.23
N PHE A 254 1.53 8.13 -3.98
CA PHE A 254 0.44 7.83 -3.05
C PHE A 254 -0.63 8.94 -2.99
N SER A 255 -0.47 10.00 -3.79
CA SER A 255 -1.43 11.13 -3.87
C SER A 255 -2.71 10.77 -4.62
N GLY A 256 -2.68 9.71 -5.44
CA GLY A 256 -3.84 9.18 -6.16
C GLY A 256 -4.97 8.71 -5.24
N PRO A 257 -6.19 8.50 -5.76
CA PRO A 257 -7.29 7.96 -4.96
C PRO A 257 -6.92 6.58 -4.39
N VAL A 258 -7.32 6.30 -3.12
CA VAL A 258 -7.07 5.02 -2.41
C VAL A 258 -7.59 3.81 -3.19
N LEU A 259 -8.60 4.07 -4.02
CA LEU A 259 -9.36 3.11 -4.78
C LEU A 259 -9.24 3.58 -6.23
N SER A 260 -8.29 2.97 -6.94
CA SER A 260 -7.99 3.34 -8.32
C SER A 260 -9.16 2.97 -9.24
N PRO A 261 -9.49 3.77 -10.27
CA PRO A 261 -10.57 3.45 -11.18
C PRO A 261 -10.45 2.09 -11.89
N GLY A 262 -9.22 1.60 -12.12
CA GLY A 262 -8.99 0.26 -12.68
C GLY A 262 -9.32 -0.90 -11.73
N ALA A 263 -9.56 -0.62 -10.44
CA ALA A 263 -10.10 -1.58 -9.47
C ALA A 263 -11.63 -1.45 -9.32
N LEU A 264 -12.26 -0.48 -9.99
CA LEU A 264 -13.71 -0.35 -10.06
C LEU A 264 -14.25 -1.34 -11.09
N ALA A 265 -15.41 -1.94 -10.79
CA ALA A 265 -16.19 -2.65 -11.79
C ALA A 265 -16.48 -1.72 -13.00
N VAL A 266 -16.75 -2.32 -14.16
CA VAL A 266 -16.98 -1.64 -15.45
C VAL A 266 -18.06 -0.56 -15.39
N ASP A 267 -18.94 -0.58 -14.39
CA ASP A 267 -19.99 0.42 -14.18
C ASP A 267 -19.61 1.58 -13.24
N GLY A 268 -18.33 1.67 -12.82
CA GLY A 268 -17.79 2.75 -11.99
C GLY A 268 -18.20 2.70 -10.52
N ARG A 269 -18.89 1.64 -10.06
CA ARG A 269 -19.33 1.52 -8.66
C ARG A 269 -18.35 0.68 -7.85
N LEU A 270 -17.71 1.30 -6.86
CA LEU A 270 -16.72 0.65 -5.99
C LEU A 270 -17.35 -0.21 -4.89
N PHE A 271 -18.43 0.30 -4.32
CA PHE A 271 -19.09 -0.28 -3.17
C PHE A 271 -20.44 -0.86 -3.61
N GLU A 272 -20.82 -2.00 -3.06
CA GLU A 272 -22.18 -2.54 -3.19
C GLU A 272 -23.12 -1.80 -2.23
N ALA A 273 -22.65 -1.58 -1.00
CA ALA A 273 -23.34 -0.85 0.04
C ALA A 273 -22.35 -0.18 1.00
N VAL A 274 -22.81 0.91 1.63
CA VAL A 274 -22.22 1.49 2.83
C VAL A 274 -23.10 1.06 4.00
N GLU A 275 -22.53 0.34 4.95
CA GLU A 275 -23.19 -0.10 6.17
C GLU A 275 -22.69 0.74 7.34
N LEU A 276 -23.59 1.49 7.95
CA LEU A 276 -23.33 2.28 9.14
C LEU A 276 -23.92 1.53 10.32
N SER A 277 -23.06 1.18 11.27
CA SER A 277 -23.48 0.66 12.57
C SER A 277 -23.43 1.81 13.57
N VAL A 278 -24.49 1.93 14.34
CA VAL A 278 -24.67 3.01 15.31
C VAL A 278 -24.78 2.39 16.69
N GLY A 279 -24.27 3.11 17.68
CA GLY A 279 -24.17 2.66 19.06
C GLY A 279 -25.47 2.07 19.64
N ALA A 280 -25.30 1.21 20.63
CA ALA A 280 -26.36 0.43 21.24
C ALA A 280 -27.25 1.24 22.20
N ARG A 281 -28.57 1.33 21.94
CA ARG A 281 -29.56 1.84 22.91
C ARG A 281 -30.01 0.72 23.84
N GLN A 282 -29.75 0.82 25.14
CA GLN A 282 -30.20 -0.16 26.14
C GLN A 282 -31.74 -0.17 26.26
N VAL A 283 -32.35 -1.35 26.19
CA VAL A 283 -33.81 -1.55 26.29
C VAL A 283 -34.11 -2.81 27.11
N ALA A 284 -35.10 -2.74 28.00
CA ALA A 284 -35.55 -3.91 28.73
C ALA A 284 -36.49 -4.75 27.85
N VAL A 285 -36.35 -6.07 27.89
CA VAL A 285 -37.17 -7.01 27.09
C VAL A 285 -38.67 -6.78 27.31
N LYS A 286 -39.07 -6.49 28.56
CA LYS A 286 -40.47 -6.26 28.93
C LYS A 286 -41.09 -5.02 28.27
N ASP A 287 -40.27 -4.06 27.85
CA ASP A 287 -40.76 -2.84 27.19
C ASP A 287 -41.13 -3.14 25.74
N ILE A 288 -40.48 -4.14 25.12
CA ILE A 288 -40.76 -4.64 23.77
C ILE A 288 -41.88 -5.70 23.83
N LEU A 289 -41.81 -6.61 24.81
CA LEU A 289 -42.71 -7.75 24.96
C LEU A 289 -43.66 -7.53 26.14
N THR A 290 -44.70 -6.73 25.92
CA THR A 290 -45.64 -6.26 26.96
C THR A 290 -46.44 -7.37 27.64
N GLU A 291 -46.59 -8.55 27.02
CA GLU A 291 -47.36 -9.69 27.53
C GLU A 291 -46.53 -10.74 28.31
N LEU A 292 -45.23 -10.51 28.52
CA LEU A 292 -44.39 -11.48 29.22
C LEU A 292 -44.69 -11.54 30.73
N SER A 293 -45.50 -12.52 31.12
CA SER A 293 -45.84 -12.78 32.53
C SER A 293 -44.89 -13.79 33.24
N ARG A 294 -43.96 -14.44 32.53
CA ARG A 294 -43.09 -15.51 33.09
C ARG A 294 -41.60 -15.28 32.80
N THR A 295 -40.75 -15.60 33.77
CA THR A 295 -39.29 -15.31 33.77
C THR A 295 -38.40 -16.51 33.39
N HIS A 296 -38.97 -17.64 33.01
CA HIS A 296 -38.20 -18.88 32.77
C HIS A 296 -37.69 -19.08 31.33
N TYR A 297 -37.83 -18.10 30.46
CA TYR A 297 -37.38 -18.23 29.07
C TYR A 297 -35.84 -18.09 28.95
N SER A 298 -35.28 -18.76 27.95
CA SER A 298 -33.85 -18.60 27.60
C SER A 298 -33.60 -17.26 26.93
N GLN A 299 -32.37 -16.75 27.03
CA GLN A 299 -31.97 -15.47 26.43
C GLN A 299 -32.19 -15.46 24.91
N ALA A 300 -31.79 -16.52 24.20
CA ALA A 300 -31.98 -16.64 22.75
C ALA A 300 -33.48 -16.64 22.35
N TYR A 301 -34.34 -17.25 23.16
CA TYR A 301 -35.79 -17.22 22.91
C TYR A 301 -36.35 -15.80 23.07
N LEU A 302 -35.95 -15.10 24.14
CA LEU A 302 -36.37 -13.73 24.40
C LEU A 302 -35.87 -12.77 23.32
N GLU A 303 -34.64 -12.95 22.84
CA GLU A 303 -34.07 -12.18 21.74
C GLU A 303 -34.87 -12.38 20.44
N ALA A 304 -35.14 -13.63 20.05
CA ALA A 304 -35.91 -13.93 18.85
C ALA A 304 -37.34 -13.36 18.93
N ARG A 305 -38.00 -13.48 20.10
CA ARG A 305 -39.33 -12.91 20.33
C ARG A 305 -39.32 -11.38 20.31
N ALA A 306 -38.32 -10.75 20.93
CA ALA A 306 -38.19 -9.29 20.94
C ALA A 306 -38.00 -8.74 19.52
N ASN A 307 -37.16 -9.38 18.70
CA ASN A 307 -37.00 -9.02 17.29
C ASN A 307 -38.30 -9.16 16.49
N ALA A 308 -39.11 -10.19 16.75
CA ALA A 308 -40.40 -10.38 16.09
C ALA A 308 -41.44 -9.31 16.46
N ALA A 309 -41.38 -8.76 17.67
CA ALA A 309 -42.29 -7.71 18.16
C ALA A 309 -41.74 -6.29 17.97
N LEU A 310 -40.54 -6.14 17.41
CA LEU A 310 -39.83 -4.85 17.36
C LEU A 310 -40.53 -3.82 16.47
N GLY A 311 -41.20 -4.29 15.40
CA GLY A 311 -41.95 -3.42 14.49
C GLY A 311 -43.08 -2.67 15.21
N ASP A 312 -43.88 -3.39 15.99
CA ASP A 312 -44.99 -2.81 16.77
C ASP A 312 -44.45 -1.87 17.85
N TYR A 313 -43.38 -2.26 18.54
CA TYR A 313 -42.72 -1.43 19.55
C TYR A 313 -42.20 -0.09 18.98
N LEU A 314 -41.67 -0.11 17.75
CA LEU A 314 -41.06 1.06 17.10
C LEU A 314 -42.02 1.84 16.18
N GLU A 315 -43.27 1.40 16.00
CA GLU A 315 -44.21 1.97 15.02
C GLU A 315 -44.32 3.50 15.14
N GLY A 316 -44.50 4.01 16.36
CA GLY A 316 -44.61 5.45 16.62
C GLY A 316 -43.31 6.22 16.35
N GLU A 317 -42.16 5.60 16.59
CA GLU A 317 -40.84 6.18 16.30
C GLU A 317 -40.58 6.23 14.79
N PHE A 318 -40.86 5.13 14.08
CA PHE A 318 -40.79 5.04 12.63
C PHE A 318 -41.73 6.01 11.94
N GLY A 319 -42.98 6.16 12.38
CA GLY A 319 -43.92 7.13 11.80
C GLY A 319 -43.41 8.57 11.86
N ARG A 320 -42.78 8.98 12.98
CA ARG A 320 -42.12 10.29 13.10
C ARG A 320 -40.91 10.40 12.17
N THR A 321 -40.08 9.38 12.11
CA THR A 321 -38.88 9.36 11.26
C THR A 321 -39.24 9.41 9.77
N VAL A 322 -40.23 8.66 9.31
CA VAL A 322 -40.76 8.73 7.94
C VAL A 322 -41.21 10.14 7.59
N SER A 323 -41.92 10.81 8.51
CA SER A 323 -42.36 12.19 8.32
C SER A 323 -41.19 13.17 8.18
N ARG A 324 -40.16 13.02 9.02
CA ARG A 324 -38.91 13.82 8.93
C ARG A 324 -38.18 13.59 7.61
N LEU A 325 -38.00 12.34 7.20
CA LEU A 325 -37.33 11.98 5.94
C LEU A 325 -38.05 12.60 4.73
N ARG A 326 -39.37 12.44 4.66
CA ARG A 326 -40.18 13.02 3.56
C ARG A 326 -40.07 14.54 3.53
N ALA A 327 -40.14 15.20 4.68
CA ALA A 327 -40.01 16.66 4.76
C ALA A 327 -38.60 17.14 4.36
N ARG A 328 -37.54 16.49 4.85
CA ARG A 328 -36.14 16.87 4.59
C ARG A 328 -35.76 16.69 3.13
N PHE A 329 -36.07 15.53 2.56
CA PHE A 329 -35.66 15.15 1.21
C PHE A 329 -36.72 15.46 0.13
N LYS A 330 -37.86 16.04 0.54
CA LYS A 330 -39.01 16.35 -0.35
C LYS A 330 -39.50 15.13 -1.13
N TRP A 331 -39.45 13.97 -0.50
CA TRP A 331 -39.87 12.71 -1.11
C TRP A 331 -41.40 12.55 -1.10
N ALA A 332 -41.92 11.87 -2.12
CA ALA A 332 -43.33 11.51 -2.18
C ALA A 332 -43.71 10.58 -1.01
N SER A 333 -45.00 10.54 -0.65
CA SER A 333 -45.49 9.66 0.41
C SER A 333 -45.20 8.19 0.15
N SER A 334 -45.19 7.75 -1.12
CA SER A 334 -44.87 6.37 -1.49
C SER A 334 -43.38 6.04 -1.48
N ALA A 335 -42.49 7.02 -1.35
CA ALA A 335 -41.05 6.79 -1.47
C ALA A 335 -40.41 6.26 -0.18
N VAL A 336 -41.09 6.40 0.97
CA VAL A 336 -40.61 5.87 2.25
C VAL A 336 -41.69 4.99 2.85
N SER A 337 -41.36 3.72 3.10
CA SER A 337 -42.22 2.71 3.71
C SER A 337 -41.63 2.20 5.02
N VAL A 338 -42.51 1.80 5.94
CA VAL A 338 -42.13 1.02 7.13
C VAL A 338 -42.20 -0.45 6.74
N GLU A 339 -41.11 -1.20 6.97
CA GLU A 339 -40.98 -2.61 6.59
C GLU A 339 -40.50 -3.42 7.79
N GLY A 340 -41.42 -4.07 8.50
CA GLY A 340 -41.11 -4.85 9.70
C GLY A 340 -40.43 -4.00 10.78
N CYS A 341 -39.16 -4.30 11.08
CA CYS A 341 -38.35 -3.57 12.05
C CYS A 341 -37.47 -2.47 11.43
N GLY A 342 -37.85 -1.94 10.26
CA GLY A 342 -37.07 -0.95 9.53
C GLY A 342 -37.87 -0.01 8.64
N LEU A 343 -37.13 0.80 7.88
CA LEU A 343 -37.60 1.75 6.88
C LEU A 343 -36.89 1.46 5.56
N ALA A 344 -37.66 1.37 4.47
CA ALA A 344 -37.11 1.42 3.12
C ALA A 344 -37.32 2.81 2.53
N PHE A 345 -36.32 3.32 1.82
CA PHE A 345 -36.34 4.60 1.14
C PHE A 345 -35.48 4.54 -0.13
N PRO A 346 -35.49 5.58 -1.00
CA PRO A 346 -34.77 5.50 -2.26
C PRO A 346 -33.29 5.20 -2.05
N ASP A 347 -32.83 4.09 -2.65
CA ASP A 347 -31.44 3.65 -2.63
C ASP A 347 -30.84 3.43 -1.22
N GLY A 348 -31.69 3.15 -0.22
CA GLY A 348 -31.23 2.85 1.13
C GLY A 348 -32.27 2.12 1.98
N HIS A 349 -31.77 1.54 3.08
CA HIS A 349 -32.57 0.79 4.02
C HIS A 349 -32.04 1.02 5.44
N TYR A 350 -32.94 1.29 6.38
CA TYR A 350 -32.64 1.43 7.79
C TYR A 350 -33.36 0.32 8.55
N SER A 351 -32.68 -0.38 9.45
CA SER A 351 -33.30 -1.43 10.26
C SER A 351 -32.77 -1.44 11.68
N VAL A 352 -33.61 -1.84 12.61
CA VAL A 352 -33.27 -2.01 14.02
C VAL A 352 -33.39 -3.49 14.36
N SER A 353 -32.41 -4.02 15.09
CA SER A 353 -32.47 -5.36 15.67
C SER A 353 -32.21 -5.29 17.18
N TYR A 354 -32.69 -6.29 17.91
CA TYR A 354 -32.45 -6.42 19.34
C TYR A 354 -31.41 -7.52 19.58
N ALA A 355 -30.34 -7.18 20.32
CA ALA A 355 -29.33 -8.13 20.77
C ALA A 355 -29.36 -8.23 22.31
N ALA A 356 -29.67 -9.41 22.84
CA ALA A 356 -29.76 -9.58 24.28
C ALA A 356 -28.36 -9.57 24.91
N THR A 357 -28.15 -8.71 25.91
CA THR A 357 -26.93 -8.71 26.73
C THR A 357 -27.12 -9.50 28.01
N GLU A 358 -28.36 -9.56 28.50
CA GLU A 358 -28.79 -10.28 29.70
C GLU A 358 -30.19 -10.89 29.44
N LYS A 359 -30.73 -11.67 30.39
CA LYS A 359 -32.07 -12.25 30.24
C LYS A 359 -33.20 -11.21 30.14
N THR A 360 -33.06 -10.07 30.81
CA THR A 360 -34.13 -9.05 30.89
C THR A 360 -33.78 -7.75 30.18
N ARG A 361 -32.56 -7.66 29.63
CA ARG A 361 -31.98 -6.45 29.04
C ARG A 361 -31.16 -6.78 27.82
N GLY A 362 -31.11 -5.82 26.92
CA GLY A 362 -30.32 -5.92 25.70
C GLY A 362 -30.20 -4.55 25.07
N VAL A 363 -29.72 -4.56 23.85
CA VAL A 363 -29.45 -3.35 23.10
C VAL A 363 -30.15 -3.38 21.75
N LEU A 364 -30.65 -2.23 21.33
CA LEU A 364 -31.04 -2.02 19.95
C LEU A 364 -29.79 -1.72 19.13
N VAL A 365 -29.58 -2.51 18.09
CA VAL A 365 -28.51 -2.34 17.12
C VAL A 365 -29.14 -1.81 15.84
N GLU A 366 -28.72 -0.60 15.47
CA GLU A 366 -29.23 0.12 14.32
C GLU A 366 -28.28 -0.07 13.13
N HIS A 367 -28.86 -0.49 12.00
CA HIS A 367 -28.16 -0.76 10.76
C HIS A 367 -28.70 0.13 9.66
N LEU A 368 -27.83 0.92 9.04
CA LEU A 368 -28.16 1.74 7.88
C LEU A 368 -27.35 1.28 6.68
N SER A 369 -28.04 0.79 5.64
CA SER A 369 -27.46 0.36 4.38
C SER A 369 -27.79 1.38 3.29
N LEU A 370 -26.76 1.92 2.64
CA LEU A 370 -26.91 2.91 1.57
C LEU A 370 -26.23 2.43 0.29
N ARG A 371 -26.86 2.67 -0.85
CA ARG A 371 -26.17 2.54 -2.14
C ARG A 371 -25.19 3.70 -2.35
N PRO A 372 -24.17 3.53 -3.22
CA PRO A 372 -23.12 4.53 -3.43
C PRO A 372 -23.60 5.93 -3.81
N ALA A 373 -24.76 6.05 -4.46
CA ALA A 373 -25.33 7.33 -4.87
C ALA A 373 -25.52 8.33 -3.71
N TRP A 374 -25.68 7.83 -2.48
CA TRP A 374 -25.75 8.68 -1.28
C TRP A 374 -24.44 9.41 -0.97
N LEU A 375 -23.29 8.90 -1.43
CA LEU A 375 -21.98 9.50 -1.23
C LEU A 375 -21.64 10.57 -2.28
N ASP A 376 -22.40 10.65 -3.38
CA ASP A 376 -22.08 11.54 -4.50
C ASP A 376 -22.37 13.02 -4.18
N VAL A 377 -23.25 13.28 -3.22
CA VAL A 377 -23.64 14.63 -2.78
C VAL A 377 -23.13 14.87 -1.35
N PRO A 378 -22.09 15.71 -1.17
CA PRO A 378 -21.61 16.08 0.15
C PRO A 378 -22.75 16.64 1.02
N GLY A 379 -22.88 16.16 2.26
CA GLY A 379 -23.94 16.59 3.18
C GLY A 379 -25.16 15.67 3.25
N LEU A 380 -25.48 14.95 2.16
CA LEU A 380 -26.72 14.16 2.07
C LEU A 380 -26.77 13.03 3.11
N VAL A 381 -25.64 12.35 3.32
CA VAL A 381 -25.53 11.31 4.37
C VAL A 381 -25.69 11.91 5.76
N PHE A 382 -25.14 13.10 6.01
CA PHE A 382 -25.28 13.75 7.32
C PHE A 382 -26.73 14.16 7.59
N ASP A 383 -27.41 14.71 6.59
CA ASP A 383 -28.84 15.02 6.68
C ASP A 383 -29.69 13.77 6.96
N LEU A 384 -29.31 12.63 6.35
CA LEU A 384 -29.98 11.36 6.57
C LEU A 384 -29.75 10.86 8.00
N LEU A 385 -28.49 10.87 8.45
CA LEU A 385 -28.11 10.50 9.81
C LEU A 385 -28.84 11.35 10.84
N ASP A 386 -28.94 12.66 10.64
CA ASP A 386 -29.68 13.57 11.51
C ASP A 386 -31.19 13.24 11.53
N CYS A 387 -31.79 12.94 10.37
CA CYS A 387 -33.20 12.54 10.30
C CYS A 387 -33.48 11.21 11.01
N LEU A 388 -32.52 10.28 10.96
CA LEU A 388 -32.58 9.00 11.65
C LEU A 388 -32.11 9.09 13.11
N ASN A 389 -31.58 10.24 13.54
CA ASN A 389 -30.97 10.47 14.85
C ASN A 389 -29.82 9.48 15.14
N LEU A 390 -28.97 9.25 14.14
CA LEU A 390 -27.87 8.29 14.19
C LEU A 390 -26.51 9.00 14.35
N HIS A 391 -25.67 8.43 15.21
CA HIS A 391 -24.29 8.85 15.42
C HIS A 391 -23.36 7.64 15.26
N PRO A 392 -23.00 7.27 14.02
CA PRO A 392 -22.29 6.03 13.75
C PRO A 392 -20.92 6.04 14.40
N ASP A 393 -20.64 5.01 15.20
CA ASP A 393 -19.32 4.72 15.77
C ASP A 393 -18.46 3.90 14.80
N ARG A 394 -19.09 3.28 13.79
CA ARG A 394 -18.43 2.48 12.78
C ARG A 394 -19.06 2.64 11.40
N ILE A 395 -18.22 2.86 10.39
CA ILE A 395 -18.59 2.83 8.97
C ILE A 395 -17.94 1.62 8.31
N THR A 396 -18.75 0.77 7.69
CA THR A 396 -18.28 -0.41 6.95
C THR A 396 -18.62 -0.24 5.48
N PHE A 397 -17.64 -0.42 4.61
CA PHE A 397 -17.83 -0.34 3.16
C PHE A 397 -17.77 -1.74 2.57
N ALA A 398 -18.87 -2.21 1.99
CA ALA A 398 -18.90 -3.47 1.25
C ALA A 398 -18.38 -3.21 -0.18
N LEU A 399 -17.16 -3.64 -0.47
CA LEU A 399 -16.58 -3.54 -1.82
C LEU A 399 -17.21 -4.57 -2.75
N ARG A 400 -17.48 -4.17 -4.01
CA ARG A 400 -17.87 -5.14 -5.04
C ARG A 400 -16.74 -6.13 -5.32
N GLU A 401 -17.10 -7.32 -5.80
CA GLU A 401 -16.13 -8.35 -6.20
C GLU A 401 -15.05 -7.76 -7.10
N GLY A 402 -13.77 -8.02 -6.79
CA GLY A 402 -12.62 -7.60 -7.61
C GLY A 402 -11.65 -6.63 -6.94
N CYS A 403 -11.99 -6.00 -5.80
CA CYS A 403 -10.99 -5.25 -5.04
C CYS A 403 -10.10 -6.20 -4.23
N ALA A 404 -8.79 -5.98 -4.27
CA ALA A 404 -7.84 -6.59 -3.34
C ALA A 404 -7.52 -5.55 -2.25
N PRO A 405 -8.22 -5.54 -1.10
CA PRO A 405 -8.09 -4.46 -0.11
C PRO A 405 -6.66 -4.28 0.39
N ALA A 406 -5.90 -5.38 0.43
CA ALA A 406 -4.47 -5.39 0.75
C ALA A 406 -3.66 -4.42 -0.12
N ARG A 407 -4.05 -4.17 -1.37
CA ARG A 407 -3.36 -3.21 -2.27
C ARG A 407 -3.62 -1.74 -1.93
N SER A 408 -4.68 -1.45 -1.17
CA SER A 408 -5.03 -0.10 -0.73
C SER A 408 -4.44 0.26 0.64
N VAL A 409 -3.91 -0.72 1.38
CA VAL A 409 -3.34 -0.53 2.73
C VAL A 409 -2.21 0.50 2.70
N ALA A 410 -1.23 0.33 1.82
CA ALA A 410 -0.13 1.28 1.63
C ALA A 410 -0.60 2.73 1.40
N GLN A 411 -1.65 2.93 0.60
CA GLN A 411 -2.22 4.27 0.37
C GLN A 411 -2.97 4.84 1.57
N LEU A 412 -3.61 3.98 2.38
CA LEU A 412 -4.26 4.38 3.62
C LEU A 412 -3.22 4.81 4.66
N GLU A 413 -2.17 4.02 4.84
CA GLU A 413 -1.06 4.31 5.76
C GLU A 413 -0.32 5.59 5.34
N ALA A 414 -0.05 5.77 4.05
CA ALA A 414 0.53 7.01 3.49
C ALA A 414 -0.35 8.26 3.72
N ARG A 415 -1.64 8.07 4.04
CA ARG A 415 -2.59 9.13 4.40
C ARG A 415 -2.78 9.27 5.92
N GLY A 416 -2.00 8.55 6.72
CA GLY A 416 -2.03 8.59 8.19
C GLY A 416 -3.13 7.73 8.81
N TRP A 417 -3.78 6.85 8.05
CA TRP A 417 -4.77 5.93 8.62
C TRP A 417 -4.06 4.80 9.38
N ALA A 418 -4.48 4.57 10.62
CA ALA A 418 -3.98 3.46 11.41
C ALA A 418 -4.70 2.15 11.00
N ILE A 419 -3.92 1.14 10.60
CA ILE A 419 -4.46 -0.19 10.31
C ILE A 419 -4.50 -1.01 11.59
N THR A 420 -5.70 -1.19 12.14
CA THR A 420 -5.89 -1.87 13.43
C THR A 420 -6.06 -3.39 13.30
N SER A 421 -6.44 -3.87 12.12
CA SER A 421 -6.57 -5.31 11.83
C SER A 421 -6.51 -5.58 10.32
N ASP A 422 -5.81 -6.65 9.93
CA ASP A 422 -5.81 -7.22 8.57
C ASP A 422 -6.25 -8.69 8.64
N CYS A 423 -7.49 -8.97 8.25
CA CYS A 423 -8.02 -10.33 8.22
C CYS A 423 -7.67 -10.99 6.89
N ARG A 424 -6.53 -11.69 6.85
CA ARG A 424 -6.15 -12.57 5.73
C ARG A 424 -6.87 -13.91 5.80
N THR A 425 -8.21 -13.91 5.78
CA THR A 425 -8.98 -15.16 5.77
C THR A 425 -9.10 -15.72 4.35
N GLY A 426 -8.67 -16.97 4.18
CA GLY A 426 -8.70 -17.71 2.91
C GLY A 426 -10.10 -18.11 2.40
N SER A 427 -11.16 -17.39 2.77
CA SER A 427 -12.54 -17.81 2.45
C SER A 427 -13.52 -16.61 2.35
N ARG A 428 -13.93 -16.35 1.10
CA ARG A 428 -15.19 -15.77 0.56
C ARG A 428 -15.85 -14.49 1.11
N ARG A 429 -15.45 -13.86 2.23
CA ARG A 429 -15.89 -12.48 2.53
C ARG A 429 -14.77 -11.71 3.21
N ARG A 430 -14.38 -10.58 2.61
CA ARG A 430 -13.33 -9.68 3.11
C ARG A 430 -13.97 -8.42 3.66
N THR A 431 -13.75 -8.13 4.93
CA THR A 431 -14.15 -6.89 5.59
C THR A 431 -12.90 -6.16 6.07
N ALA A 432 -12.74 -4.90 5.67
CA ALA A 432 -11.76 -3.99 6.25
C ALA A 432 -12.49 -3.08 7.26
N THR A 433 -11.88 -2.80 8.40
CA THR A 433 -12.45 -1.92 9.42
C THR A 433 -11.47 -0.78 9.68
N ALA A 434 -11.90 0.46 9.43
CA ALA A 434 -11.19 1.66 9.86
C ALA A 434 -11.94 2.24 11.07
N ARG A 435 -11.20 2.71 12.08
CA ARG A 435 -11.74 3.48 13.21
C ARG A 435 -11.30 4.92 13.08
#